data_AF-A0A0H4QI66-F1
#
_entry.id   AF-A0A0H4QI66-F1
#
_cell.length_a   1.000
_cell.length_b   1.000
_cell.length_c   1.000
_cell.angle_alpha   90.00
_cell.angle_beta   90.00
_cell.angle_gamma   90.00
#
_symmetry.space_group_name_H-M   'P 1'
#
loop_
_entity.id
_entity.type
_entity.pdbx_description
1 polymer ?
#
loop_
_entity_poly.entity_id
_entity_poly.type
_entity_poly.pdbx_seq_one_letter_code
_entity_poly.pdbx_strand_id
1 'polypeptide(L)'
;MENSKFYVKRILSYVYLQPEKSVSSIKVLNKFKTLNIDQLNSILKDMKNDGYIEFDDGTPMYEVGKVDDDKNNKTTNISSEKHHIILTLEGQQIAEERKYLAIKTLRQMVLHPIINSIISTIIGIIIGWLVRPLF
;
A
#
# COMPACT_ATOMS: atom_id res chain seq x y z
N MET A 1 4.84 -19.40 -2.82
CA MET A 1 5.79 -18.28 -2.62
C MET A 1 5.44 -17.00 -3.40
N GLU A 2 4.67 -17.03 -4.50
CA GLU A 2 4.32 -15.80 -5.24
C GLU A 2 3.37 -14.84 -4.50
N ASN A 3 2.41 -15.36 -3.73
CA ASN A 3 1.45 -14.52 -3.01
C ASN A 3 2.12 -13.64 -1.94
N SER A 4 3.16 -14.12 -1.26
CA SER A 4 3.85 -13.34 -0.21
C SER A 4 4.44 -12.04 -0.79
N LYS A 5 5.18 -12.13 -1.92
CA LYS A 5 5.75 -10.95 -2.59
C LYS A 5 4.69 -9.94 -3.05
N PHE A 6 3.50 -10.39 -3.42
CA PHE A 6 2.39 -9.50 -3.78
C PHE A 6 1.92 -8.69 -2.57
N TYR A 7 1.72 -9.36 -1.42
CA TYR A 7 1.23 -8.71 -0.21
C TYR A 7 2.28 -7.82 0.45
N VAL A 8 3.55 -8.23 0.49
CA VAL A 8 4.67 -7.42 1.03
C VAL A 8 4.66 -6.01 0.43
N LYS A 9 4.57 -5.95 -0.90
CA LYS A 9 4.57 -4.68 -1.65
C LYS A 9 3.40 -3.79 -1.27
N ARG A 10 2.21 -4.36 -1.08
CA ARG A 10 1.00 -3.59 -0.76
C ARG A 10 0.99 -3.15 0.70
N ILE A 11 1.47 -3.99 1.60
CA ILE A 11 1.59 -3.68 3.03
C ILE A 11 2.60 -2.54 3.21
N LEU A 12 3.79 -2.61 2.58
CA LEU A 12 4.77 -1.52 2.58
C LEU A 12 4.18 -0.19 2.14
N SER A 13 3.53 -0.15 0.98
CA SER A 13 2.89 1.08 0.49
C SER A 13 1.76 1.55 1.40
N TYR A 14 0.99 0.65 2.00
CA TYR A 14 -0.09 1.01 2.92
C TYR A 14 0.45 1.67 4.18
N VAL A 15 1.46 1.06 4.82
CA VAL A 15 2.10 1.59 6.04
C VAL A 15 2.75 2.93 5.76
N TYR A 16 3.46 3.08 4.63
CA TYR A 16 4.12 4.34 4.24
C TYR A 16 3.15 5.51 4.05
N LEU A 17 1.92 5.22 3.62
CA LEU A 17 0.90 6.24 3.39
C LEU A 17 0.09 6.59 4.65
N GLN A 18 0.31 5.89 5.77
CA GLN A 18 -0.36 6.26 7.01
C GLN A 18 0.24 7.55 7.58
N PRO A 19 -0.58 8.44 8.16
CA PRO A 19 -0.08 9.63 8.85
C PRO A 19 0.63 9.28 10.18
N GLU A 20 0.44 8.06 10.67
CA GLU A 20 1.00 7.53 11.90
C GLU A 20 2.44 7.02 11.68
N LYS A 21 3.33 7.26 12.65
CA LYS A 21 4.71 6.75 12.60
C LYS A 21 4.78 5.23 12.77
N SER A 22 3.83 4.63 13.47
CA SER A 22 3.70 3.18 13.65
C SER A 22 2.27 2.74 13.39
N VAL A 23 2.10 1.60 12.72
CA VAL A 23 0.79 1.11 12.27
C VAL A 23 0.52 -0.25 12.90
N SER A 24 -0.60 -0.38 13.63
CA SER A 24 -0.99 -1.66 14.24
C SER A 24 -1.21 -2.75 13.19
N SER A 25 -0.74 -3.98 13.47
CA SER A 25 -0.99 -5.17 12.64
C SER A 25 -2.49 -5.44 12.43
N ILE A 26 -3.35 -5.04 13.37
CA ILE A 26 -4.82 -5.12 13.25
C ILE A 26 -5.33 -4.19 12.15
N LYS A 27 -4.80 -2.96 12.05
CA LYS A 27 -5.18 -2.03 10.97
C LYS A 27 -4.80 -2.60 9.61
N VAL A 28 -3.61 -3.22 9.53
CA VAL A 28 -3.16 -3.91 8.32
C VAL A 28 -4.10 -5.08 7.99
N LEU A 29 -4.43 -5.94 8.95
CA LEU A 29 -5.35 -7.06 8.75
C LEU A 29 -6.73 -6.60 8.24
N ASN A 30 -7.29 -5.55 8.87
CA ASN A 30 -8.57 -4.96 8.48
C ASN A 30 -8.55 -4.39 7.06
N LYS A 31 -7.42 -3.83 6.63
CA LYS A 31 -7.24 -3.35 5.26
C LYS A 31 -7.15 -4.49 4.25
N PHE A 32 -6.46 -5.58 4.63
CA PHE A 32 -6.23 -6.74 3.78
C PHE A 32 -7.13 -7.92 4.19
N LYS A 33 -8.46 -7.76 4.06
CA LYS A 33 -9.50 -8.77 4.40
C LYS A 33 -9.33 -10.15 3.76
N THR A 34 -8.42 -10.28 2.79
CA THR A 34 -8.09 -11.55 2.13
C THR A 34 -7.01 -12.34 2.86
N LEU A 35 -6.31 -11.74 3.81
CA LEU A 35 -5.32 -12.38 4.67
C LEU A 35 -5.95 -12.78 5.99
N ASN A 36 -5.62 -13.97 6.48
CA ASN A 36 -5.84 -14.32 7.87
C ASN A 36 -4.67 -13.85 8.75
N ILE A 37 -4.84 -13.89 10.07
CA ILE A 37 -3.85 -13.41 11.03
C ILE A 37 -2.51 -14.16 10.91
N ASP A 38 -2.54 -15.48 10.69
CA ASP A 38 -1.32 -16.30 10.58
C ASP A 38 -0.53 -15.97 9.31
N GLN A 39 -1.22 -15.78 8.20
CA GLN A 39 -0.63 -15.34 6.93
C GLN A 39 -0.03 -13.95 7.06
N LEU A 40 -0.74 -13.01 7.70
CA LEU A 40 -0.22 -11.68 7.95
C LEU A 40 1.03 -11.73 8.82
N ASN A 41 1.01 -12.49 9.92
CA ASN A 41 2.17 -12.64 10.81
C ASN A 41 3.36 -13.27 10.08
N SER A 42 3.13 -14.27 9.23
CA SER A 42 4.19 -14.84 8.38
C SER A 42 4.79 -13.78 7.44
N ILE A 43 3.94 -13.00 6.76
CA ILE A 43 4.40 -11.95 5.84
C ILE A 43 5.17 -10.86 6.59
N LEU A 44 4.69 -10.42 7.75
CA LEU A 44 5.36 -9.41 8.56
C LEU A 44 6.71 -9.92 9.09
N LYS A 45 6.79 -11.20 9.48
CA LYS A 45 8.06 -11.82 9.88
C LYS A 45 9.05 -11.85 8.74
N ASP A 46 8.62 -12.23 7.54
CA ASP A 46 9.45 -12.20 6.33
C ASP A 46 9.93 -10.76 6.06
N MET A 47 9.03 -9.77 6.13
CA MET A 47 9.37 -8.36 5.91
C MET A 47 10.36 -7.81 6.95
N LYS A 48 10.28 -8.27 8.20
CA LYS A 48 11.24 -7.91 9.25
C LYS A 48 12.61 -8.55 8.97
N ASN A 49 12.63 -9.82 8.59
CA ASN A 49 13.87 -10.52 8.25
C ASN A 49 14.56 -9.90 7.03
N ASP A 50 13.78 -9.43 6.05
CA ASP A 50 14.26 -8.73 4.87
C ASP A 50 14.68 -7.27 5.18
N GLY A 51 14.53 -6.79 6.42
CA GLY A 51 14.96 -5.44 6.83
C GLY A 51 14.02 -4.30 6.43
N TYR A 52 12.82 -4.60 5.92
CA TYR A 52 11.88 -3.55 5.47
C TYR A 52 11.07 -2.92 6.60
N ILE A 53 10.86 -3.66 7.68
CA ILE A 53 10.06 -3.22 8.82
C ILE A 53 10.73 -3.59 10.14
N GLU A 54 10.37 -2.83 11.17
CA GLU A 54 10.64 -3.15 12.56
C GLU A 54 9.31 -3.24 13.31
N PHE A 55 9.30 -4.08 14.35
CA PHE A 55 8.21 -4.09 15.31
C PHE A 55 8.56 -3.11 16.42
N ASP A 56 7.68 -2.15 16.65
CA ASP A 56 7.75 -1.26 17.79
C ASP A 56 7.30 -2.04 19.02
N ASP A 57 8.27 -2.57 19.77
CA ASP A 57 8.05 -3.23 21.05
C ASP A 57 7.70 -2.21 22.17
N GLY A 58 7.43 -0.94 21.79
CA GLY A 58 7.03 0.14 22.68
C GLY A 58 5.75 -0.19 23.44
N THR A 59 5.94 -0.72 24.65
CA THR A 59 4.99 -0.99 25.75
C THR A 59 3.62 -1.51 25.31
N PRO A 60 3.22 -2.75 25.65
CA PRO A 60 1.87 -3.24 25.33
C PRO A 60 0.81 -2.28 25.89
N MET A 61 0.16 -1.51 25.02
CA MET A 61 -1.04 -0.79 25.39
C MET A 61 -2.17 -1.81 25.46
N TYR A 62 -2.39 -2.33 26.66
CA TYR A 62 -3.62 -3.02 27.00
C TYR A 62 -4.77 -2.03 26.80
N GLU A 63 -5.65 -2.27 25.83
CA GLU A 63 -7.01 -1.77 25.92
C GLU A 63 -7.60 -2.36 27.20
N VAL A 64 -7.69 -1.55 28.26
CA VAL A 64 -8.47 -1.89 29.45
C VAL A 64 -9.94 -1.78 29.06
N GLY A 65 -10.42 -2.78 28.33
CA GLY A 65 -11.84 -3.07 28.24
C GLY A 65 -12.26 -3.65 29.58
N LYS A 66 -13.16 -2.98 30.28
CA LYS A 66 -13.80 -3.53 31.49
C LYS A 66 -14.41 -4.88 31.12
N VAL A 67 -13.92 -5.94 31.76
CA VAL A 67 -14.55 -7.25 31.73
C VAL A 67 -15.62 -7.20 32.82
N ASP A 68 -16.87 -6.98 32.42
CA ASP A 68 -17.97 -7.46 33.24
C ASP A 68 -17.98 -8.98 33.08
N ASP A 69 -17.70 -9.66 34.18
CA ASP A 69 -17.70 -11.11 34.30
C ASP A 69 -19.08 -11.66 33.93
N ASP A 70 -19.21 -12.21 32.73
CA ASP A 70 -20.29 -13.12 32.41
C ASP A 70 -19.78 -14.51 32.04
N LYS A 71 -20.46 -15.48 32.66
CA LYS A 71 -20.10 -16.88 32.77
C LYS A 71 -19.84 -17.53 31.41
N ASN A 72 -18.78 -18.34 31.40
CA ASN A 72 -18.71 -19.62 30.68
C ASN A 72 -18.49 -19.56 29.16
N ASN A 73 -17.23 -19.43 28.74
CA ASN A 73 -16.71 -20.32 27.68
C ASN A 73 -15.18 -20.23 27.52
N LYS A 74 -14.54 -21.40 27.69
CA LYS A 74 -13.26 -21.83 27.11
C LYS A 74 -12.44 -20.71 26.43
N THR A 75 -11.62 -20.02 27.22
CA THR A 75 -10.58 -19.10 26.75
C THR A 75 -9.55 -19.87 25.95
N THR A 76 -9.77 -19.95 24.64
CA THR A 76 -8.68 -20.19 23.70
C THR A 76 -7.83 -18.94 23.73
N ASN A 77 -6.70 -19.01 24.43
CA ASN A 77 -5.66 -17.99 24.44
C ASN A 77 -5.04 -17.94 23.04
N ILE A 78 -5.74 -17.35 22.08
CA ILE A 78 -5.16 -16.94 20.81
C ILE A 78 -4.42 -15.65 21.15
N SER A 79 -3.16 -15.79 21.59
CA SER A 79 -2.24 -14.67 21.73
C SER A 79 -1.99 -14.10 20.34
N SER A 80 -2.90 -13.25 19.85
CA SER A 80 -2.65 -12.41 18.70
C SER A 80 -1.61 -11.39 19.13
N GLU A 81 -0.34 -11.63 18.84
CA GLU A 81 0.67 -10.61 19.10
C GLU A 81 0.31 -9.35 18.30
N LYS A 82 -0.16 -8.33 19.02
CA LYS A 82 -0.56 -7.04 18.46
C LYS A 82 0.71 -6.21 18.28
N HIS A 83 1.40 -6.40 17.17
CA HIS A 83 2.60 -5.64 16.83
C HIS A 83 2.24 -4.28 16.22
N HIS A 84 3.00 -3.24 16.59
CA HIS A 84 3.03 -2.00 15.83
C HIS A 84 4.16 -2.07 14.82
N ILE A 85 3.86 -1.74 13.56
CA ILE A 85 4.77 -1.87 12.43
C ILE A 85 5.35 -0.49 12.11
N ILE A 86 6.67 -0.38 12.12
CA ILE A 86 7.42 0.80 11.68
C ILE A 86 8.19 0.43 10.41
N LEU A 87 8.24 1.36 9.45
CA LEU A 87 9.10 1.18 8.27
C LEU A 87 10.53 1.60 8.60
N THR A 88 11.49 0.73 8.29
CA THR A 88 12.91 1.08 8.27
C THR A 88 13.19 2.09 7.17
N LEU A 89 14.40 2.68 7.18
CA LEU A 89 14.84 3.57 6.10
C LEU A 89 14.76 2.88 4.72
N GLU A 90 15.13 1.60 4.65
CA GLU A 90 15.07 0.81 3.42
C GLU A 90 13.62 0.55 2.98
N GLY A 91 12.73 0.19 3.92
CA GLY A 91 11.31 0.04 3.63
C GLY A 91 10.64 1.32 3.12
N GLN A 92 11.06 2.48 3.65
CA GLN A 92 10.59 3.80 3.20
C GLN A 92 11.05 4.11 1.78
N GLN A 93 12.33 3.88 1.45
CA GLN A 93 12.87 4.11 0.11
C GLN A 93 12.14 3.26 -0.94
N ILE A 94 11.92 1.97 -0.66
CA ILE A 94 11.19 1.08 -1.57
C ILE A 94 9.74 1.53 -1.76
N ALA A 95 9.09 2.00 -0.70
CA ALA A 95 7.72 2.53 -0.79
C ALA A 95 7.65 3.84 -1.59
N GLU A 96 8.66 4.71 -1.45
CA GLU A 96 8.77 5.97 -2.16
C GLU A 96 9.03 5.78 -3.65
N GLU A 97 9.96 4.90 -4.03
CA GLU A 97 10.21 4.54 -5.43
C GLU A 97 8.94 4.03 -6.12
N ARG A 98 8.16 3.22 -5.41
CA ARG A 98 6.87 2.71 -5.92
C ARG A 98 5.86 3.82 -6.13
N LYS A 99 5.77 4.77 -5.19
CA LYS A 99 4.89 5.93 -5.31
C LYS A 99 5.30 6.77 -6.52
N TYR A 100 6.61 7.00 -6.70
CA TYR A 100 7.14 7.72 -7.85
C TYR A 100 6.82 7.01 -9.17
N LEU A 101 7.02 5.69 -9.25
CA LEU A 101 6.67 4.89 -10.42
C LEU A 101 5.17 4.96 -10.73
N ALA A 102 4.30 4.85 -9.72
CA ALA A 102 2.85 4.98 -9.92
C ALA A 102 2.46 6.35 -10.50
N ILE A 103 3.05 7.44 -9.98
CA ILE A 103 2.81 8.80 -10.47
C ILE A 103 3.33 8.97 -11.90
N LYS A 104 4.52 8.43 -12.21
CA LYS A 104 5.11 8.49 -13.56
C LYS A 104 4.23 7.78 -14.59
N THR A 105 3.75 6.58 -14.27
CA THR A 105 2.83 5.82 -15.12
C THR A 105 1.51 6.56 -15.34
N LEU A 106 0.96 7.17 -14.28
CA LEU A 106 -0.27 7.96 -14.38
C LEU A 106 -0.09 9.19 -15.27
N ARG A 107 1.04 9.89 -15.15
CA ARG A 107 1.40 11.01 -16.05
C ARG A 107 1.46 10.56 -17.50
N GLN A 108 2.10 9.42 -17.80
CA GLN A 108 2.19 8.92 -19.17
C GLN A 108 0.83 8.54 -19.76
N MET A 109 -0.06 7.92 -18.98
CA MET A 109 -1.42 7.61 -19.44
C MET A 109 -2.25 8.86 -19.74
N VAL A 110 -2.08 9.95 -19.00
CA VAL A 110 -2.83 11.20 -19.22
C VAL A 110 -2.22 12.02 -20.35
N LEU A 111 -0.89 12.07 -20.48
CA LEU A 111 -0.20 12.90 -21.47
C LEU A 111 -0.32 12.34 -22.89
N HIS A 112 -0.28 11.01 -23.08
CA HIS A 112 -0.38 10.39 -24.41
C HIS A 112 -1.64 10.77 -25.22
N PRO A 113 -2.87 10.67 -24.68
CA PRO A 113 -4.08 11.03 -25.42
C PRO A 113 -4.16 12.54 -25.70
N ILE A 114 -3.67 13.39 -24.79
CA ILE A 114 -3.66 14.84 -24.99
C ILE A 114 -2.71 15.23 -26.12
N ILE A 115 -1.49 14.67 -26.14
CA ILE A 115 -0.51 14.92 -27.20
C ILE A 115 -1.06 14.44 -28.55
N ASN A 116 -1.65 13.25 -28.61
CA ASN A 116 -2.25 12.73 -29.85
C ASN A 116 -3.43 13.59 -30.34
N SER A 117 -4.25 14.13 -29.43
CA SER A 117 -5.35 15.03 -29.74
C SER A 117 -4.86 16.37 -30.33
N ILE A 118 -3.80 16.95 -29.74
CA ILE A 118 -3.18 18.19 -30.23
C ILE A 118 -2.56 17.98 -31.60
N ILE A 119 -1.80 16.88 -31.79
CA ILE A 119 -1.18 16.54 -33.07
C ILE A 119 -2.25 16.36 -34.17
N SER A 120 -3.34 15.64 -33.88
CA SER A 120 -4.44 15.45 -34.82
C SER A 120 -5.09 16.78 -35.24
N THR A 121 -5.28 17.69 -34.28
CA THR A 121 -5.87 19.01 -34.55
C THR A 121 -4.94 19.87 -35.41
N ILE A 122 -3.63 19.87 -35.14
CA ILE A 122 -2.64 20.60 -35.95
C ILE A 122 -2.59 20.05 -37.38
N ILE A 123 -2.59 18.72 -37.54
CA ILE A 123 -2.61 18.08 -38.86
C ILE A 123 -3.88 18.46 -39.64
N GLY A 124 -5.04 18.44 -38.98
CA GLY A 124 -6.31 18.86 -39.60
C GLY A 124 -6.30 20.32 -40.07
N ILE A 125 -5.72 21.23 -39.29
CA ILE A 125 -5.57 22.64 -39.66
C ILE A 125 -4.62 22.79 -40.86
N ILE A 126 -3.48 22.11 -40.86
CA ILE A 126 -2.50 22.17 -41.96
C ILE A 126 -3.11 21.65 -43.26
N ILE A 127 -3.77 20.49 -43.22
CA ILE A 127 -4.44 19.92 -44.40
C ILE A 127 -5.56 20.86 -44.87
N GLY A 128 -6.40 21.36 -43.95
CA GLY A 128 -7.48 22.29 -44.29
C GLY A 128 -6.98 23.59 -44.93
N TRP A 129 -5.80 24.08 -44.56
CA TRP A 129 -5.18 25.26 -45.17
C TRP A 129 -4.58 24.96 -46.55
N LEU A 130 -3.96 23.78 -46.73
CA LEU A 130 -3.36 23.33 -47.98
C LEU A 130 -4.36 23.01 -49.09
N VAL A 131 -5.55 22.52 -48.73
CA VAL A 131 -6.60 22.14 -49.69
C VAL A 131 -7.50 23.34 -50.06
N ARG A 132 -7.46 24.44 -49.28
CA ARG A 132 -8.25 25.66 -49.49
C ARG A 132 -8.05 26.40 -50.83
N PRO A 133 -6.86 26.43 -51.47
CA PRO A 133 -6.69 27.09 -52.77
C PRO A 133 -7.06 26.22 -53.98
N LEU A 134 -7.51 24.97 -53.77
CA LEU A 134 -7.87 24.02 -54.83
C LEU A 134 -9.39 23.95 -55.12
N PHE A 135 -10.21 24.71 -54.40
CA PHE A 135 -11.65 24.91 -54.61
C PHE A 135 -11.96 26.41 -54.69
#